data_AF-A0A7V8FWA1-F1
#
_entry.id   AF-A0A7V8FWA1-F1
#
_cell.length_a   1.000
_cell.length_b   1.000
_cell.length_c   1.000
_cell.angle_alpha   90.00
_cell.angle_beta   90.00
_cell.angle_gamma   90.00
#
_symmetry.space_group_name_H-M   'P 1'
#
loop_
_entity.id
_entity.type
_entity.pdbx_description
1 polymer ?
#
loop_
_entity_poly.entity_id
_entity_poly.type
_entity_poly.pdbx_seq_one_letter_code
_entity_poly.pdbx_strand_id
1 'polypeptide(L)'
;MVGSILRGIVLLVLGGLVGAGLVWKEWVAEKLSAQTVAAVVTTGQEVVLRQVVTNYVDRVKTIKVQGETKIKEVPIYVTAQDDAACSINAGFVRLWNAANAGATISPDPSGADAAPSGVSLSDTAAQHAREATYTRQLEEQVIGLQDAIQGVLAVAAAAAKQ
;
A
#
# COMPACT_ATOMS: atom_id res chain seq x y z
N MET A 1 22.22 -4.45 73.58
CA MET A 1 22.57 -3.80 72.30
C MET A 1 22.46 -4.76 71.10
N VAL A 2 23.04 -5.98 71.18
CA VAL A 2 22.99 -7.00 70.09
C VAL A 2 21.57 -7.42 69.69
N GLY A 3 20.65 -7.59 70.65
CA GLY A 3 19.26 -8.00 70.35
C GLY A 3 18.42 -6.97 69.59
N SER A 4 18.71 -5.68 69.73
CA SER A 4 17.99 -4.60 69.02
C SER A 4 18.47 -4.46 67.57
N ILE A 5 19.77 -4.66 67.34
CA ILE A 5 20.38 -4.66 66.00
C ILE A 5 19.84 -5.85 65.19
N LEU A 6 19.78 -7.04 65.79
CA LEU A 6 19.25 -8.24 65.13
C LEU A 6 17.78 -8.07 64.71
N ARG A 7 16.94 -7.46 65.56
CA ARG A 7 15.53 -7.15 65.24
C ARG A 7 15.39 -6.16 64.09
N GLY A 8 16.23 -5.13 64.04
CA GLY A 8 16.24 -4.15 62.94
C GLY A 8 16.59 -4.80 61.60
N ILE A 9 17.58 -5.69 61.57
CA ILE A 9 17.97 -6.43 60.37
C ILE A 9 16.84 -7.34 59.89
N VAL A 10 16.17 -8.05 60.82
CA VAL A 10 15.05 -8.94 60.49
C VAL A 10 13.89 -8.15 59.87
N LEU A 11 13.54 -6.99 60.42
CA LEU A 11 12.47 -6.14 59.86
C LEU A 11 12.80 -5.59 58.47
N LEU A 12 14.06 -5.22 58.22
CA LEU A 12 14.52 -4.77 56.90
C LEU A 12 14.45 -5.89 55.84
N VAL A 13 14.90 -7.10 56.19
CA VAL A 13 14.87 -8.24 55.27
C VAL A 13 13.44 -8.66 54.95
N LEU A 14 12.58 -8.76 55.97
CA LEU A 14 11.16 -9.09 55.77
C LEU A 14 10.43 -8.01 54.95
N GLY A 15 10.69 -6.72 55.23
CA GLY A 15 10.13 -5.61 54.46
C GLY A 15 10.57 -5.63 52.99
N GLY A 16 11.85 -5.92 52.72
CA GLY A 16 12.39 -6.03 51.36
C GLY A 16 11.80 -7.20 50.56
N LEU A 17 11.61 -8.37 51.19
CA LEU A 17 11.00 -9.53 50.54
C LEU A 17 9.53 -9.30 50.19
N VAL A 18 8.77 -8.65 51.09
CA VAL A 18 7.36 -8.31 50.83
C VAL A 18 7.25 -7.27 49.70
N GLY A 19 8.09 -6.23 49.72
CA GLY A 19 8.12 -5.22 48.66
C GLY A 19 8.48 -5.80 47.28
N ALA A 20 9.52 -6.64 47.22
CA ALA A 20 9.91 -7.34 45.98
C ALA A 20 8.79 -8.25 45.45
N GLY A 21 8.07 -8.94 46.33
CA GLY A 21 6.95 -9.80 45.94
C GLY A 21 5.75 -9.05 45.36
N LEU A 22 5.45 -7.84 45.83
CA LEU A 22 4.38 -6.99 45.28
C LEU A 22 4.76 -6.46 43.90
N VAL A 23 5.96 -5.88 43.78
CA VAL A 23 6.49 -5.37 42.50
C VAL A 23 6.56 -6.50 41.46
N TRP A 24 6.97 -7.71 41.86
CA TRP A 24 6.98 -8.86 40.96
C TRP A 24 5.59 -9.23 40.46
N LYS A 25 4.57 -9.23 41.33
CA LYS A 25 3.18 -9.52 40.93
C LYS A 25 2.64 -8.52 39.92
N GLU A 26 2.86 -7.23 40.18
CA GLU A 26 2.43 -6.15 39.27
C GLU A 26 3.17 -6.22 37.93
N TRP A 27 4.50 -6.42 37.97
CA TRP A 27 5.31 -6.59 36.77
C TRP A 27 4.89 -7.79 35.93
N VAL A 28 4.61 -8.95 36.56
CA VAL A 28 4.11 -10.14 35.85
C VAL A 28 2.75 -9.85 35.24
N ALA A 29 1.84 -9.20 35.98
CA ALA A 29 0.51 -8.86 35.47
C ALA A 29 0.58 -7.92 34.25
N GLU A 30 1.43 -6.90 34.30
CA GLU A 30 1.69 -5.98 33.18
C GLU A 30 2.33 -6.70 31.98
N LYS A 31 3.29 -7.60 32.21
CA LYS A 31 3.90 -8.37 31.12
C LYS A 31 2.94 -9.38 30.50
N LEU A 32 2.02 -9.93 31.28
CA LEU A 32 1.02 -10.87 30.78
C LEU A 32 -0.05 -10.15 29.94
N SER A 33 -0.51 -8.97 30.37
CA SER A 33 -1.45 -8.15 29.60
C SER A 33 -0.82 -7.68 28.28
N ALA A 34 0.43 -7.20 28.30
CA ALA A 34 1.15 -6.81 27.10
C ALA A 34 1.34 -7.98 26.11
N GLN A 35 1.65 -9.18 26.58
CA GLN A 35 1.73 -10.38 25.74
C GLN A 35 0.37 -10.77 25.15
N THR A 36 -0.71 -10.63 25.91
CA THR A 36 -2.06 -10.94 25.44
C THR A 36 -2.47 -9.99 24.33
N VAL A 37 -2.26 -8.68 24.51
CA VAL A 37 -2.52 -7.66 23.49
C VAL A 37 -1.69 -7.96 22.23
N ALA A 38 -0.40 -8.26 22.38
CA ALA A 38 0.46 -8.60 21.24
C ALA A 38 -0.07 -9.82 20.46
N ALA A 39 -0.46 -10.89 21.15
CA ALA A 39 -0.99 -12.09 20.52
C ALA A 39 -2.31 -11.84 19.76
N VAL A 40 -3.22 -11.04 20.35
CA VAL A 40 -4.48 -10.64 19.69
C VAL A 40 -4.19 -9.80 18.45
N VAL A 41 -3.26 -8.85 18.53
CA VAL A 41 -2.89 -7.99 17.40
C VAL A 41 -2.26 -8.80 16.27
N THR A 42 -1.33 -9.70 16.56
CA THR A 42 -0.72 -10.56 15.53
C THR A 42 -1.77 -11.41 14.82
N THR A 43 -2.64 -12.08 15.56
CA THR A 43 -3.67 -12.96 14.98
C THR A 43 -4.69 -12.15 14.18
N GLY A 44 -5.17 -11.03 14.72
CA GLY A 44 -6.13 -10.16 14.04
C GLY A 44 -5.53 -9.50 12.80
N GLN A 45 -4.25 -9.12 12.83
CA GLN A 45 -3.53 -8.61 11.68
C GLN A 45 -3.48 -9.64 10.54
N GLU A 46 -3.16 -10.91 10.80
CA GLU A 46 -3.13 -11.93 9.75
C GLU A 46 -4.49 -12.11 9.07
N VAL A 47 -5.58 -12.08 9.85
CA VAL A 47 -6.94 -12.16 9.32
C VAL A 47 -7.27 -10.95 8.45
N VAL A 48 -6.99 -9.74 8.93
CA VAL A 48 -7.21 -8.49 8.18
C VAL A 48 -6.42 -8.52 6.87
N LEU A 49 -5.13 -8.82 6.93
CA LEU A 49 -4.25 -8.83 5.77
C LEU A 49 -4.71 -9.87 4.74
N ARG A 50 -5.05 -11.10 5.18
CA ARG A 50 -5.55 -12.15 4.28
C ARG A 50 -6.81 -11.70 3.55
N GLN A 51 -7.76 -11.12 4.28
CA GLN A 51 -9.03 -10.66 3.70
C GLN A 51 -8.80 -9.53 2.69
N VAL A 52 -8.01 -8.52 3.08
CA VAL A 52 -7.69 -7.39 2.20
C VAL A 52 -6.95 -7.85 0.95
N VAL A 53 -5.94 -8.73 1.08
CA VAL A 53 -5.19 -9.28 -0.06
C VAL A 53 -6.10 -10.02 -1.02
N THR A 54 -6.98 -10.86 -0.49
CA THR A 54 -7.95 -11.61 -1.31
C THR A 54 -8.82 -10.63 -2.12
N ASN A 55 -9.37 -9.62 -1.46
CA ASN A 55 -10.27 -8.66 -2.07
C ASN A 55 -9.61 -7.80 -3.15
N TYR A 56 -8.47 -7.15 -2.85
CA TYR A 56 -7.86 -6.24 -3.81
C TYR A 56 -7.28 -7.01 -5.02
N VAL A 57 -6.73 -8.22 -4.82
CA VAL A 57 -6.21 -9.04 -5.92
C VAL A 57 -7.33 -9.43 -6.89
N ASP A 58 -8.52 -9.77 -6.40
CA ASP A 58 -9.65 -10.10 -7.27
C ASP A 58 -10.17 -8.87 -8.04
N ARG A 59 -10.16 -7.68 -7.43
CA ARG A 59 -10.46 -6.42 -8.14
C ARG A 59 -9.43 -6.12 -9.23
N VAL A 60 -8.13 -6.28 -8.94
CA VAL A 60 -7.04 -6.10 -9.91
C VAL A 60 -7.18 -7.07 -11.10
N LYS A 61 -7.50 -8.35 -10.86
CA LYS A 61 -7.78 -9.33 -11.94
C LYS A 61 -8.92 -8.85 -12.84
N THR A 62 -10.01 -8.38 -12.24
CA THR A 62 -11.17 -7.87 -12.97
C THR A 62 -10.80 -6.66 -13.84
N ILE A 63 -10.06 -5.70 -13.28
CA ILE A 63 -9.58 -4.52 -14.02
C ILE A 63 -8.67 -4.92 -15.18
N LYS A 64 -7.79 -5.91 -14.98
CA LYS A 64 -6.93 -6.43 -16.05
C LYS A 64 -7.74 -6.97 -17.22
N VAL A 65 -8.74 -7.82 -16.95
CA VAL A 65 -9.61 -8.38 -17.98
C VAL A 65 -10.38 -7.27 -18.71
N GLN A 66 -10.94 -6.30 -17.97
CA GLN A 66 -11.64 -5.16 -18.56
C GLN A 66 -10.71 -4.32 -19.47
N GLY A 67 -9.47 -4.10 -19.04
CA GLY A 67 -8.45 -3.41 -19.83
C GLY A 67 -8.10 -4.14 -21.12
N GLU A 68 -7.86 -5.44 -21.05
CA GLU A 68 -7.60 -6.29 -22.22
C GLU A 68 -8.77 -6.27 -23.21
N THR A 69 -10.02 -6.27 -22.72
CA THR A 69 -11.22 -6.13 -23.56
C THR A 69 -11.25 -4.77 -24.26
N LYS A 70 -11.01 -3.67 -23.53
CA LYS A 70 -10.97 -2.32 -24.12
C LYS A 70 -9.92 -2.18 -25.22
N ILE A 71 -8.76 -2.80 -25.05
CA ILE A 71 -7.70 -2.80 -26.08
C ILE A 71 -8.18 -3.54 -27.34
N LYS A 72 -8.88 -4.67 -27.20
CA LYS A 72 -9.44 -5.42 -28.34
C LYS A 72 -10.53 -4.65 -29.09
N GLU A 73 -11.22 -3.73 -28.42
CA GLU A 73 -12.25 -2.88 -29.01
C GLU A 73 -11.67 -1.70 -29.80
N VAL A 74 -10.38 -1.38 -29.67
CA VAL A 74 -9.75 -0.24 -30.37
C VAL A 74 -10.03 -0.22 -31.88
N PRO A 75 -9.88 -1.31 -32.65
CA PRO A 75 -10.13 -1.29 -34.09
C PRO A 75 -11.61 -1.09 -34.48
N ILE A 76 -12.54 -1.28 -33.53
CA ILE A 76 -13.97 -1.06 -33.74
C ILE A 76 -14.27 0.44 -33.68
N TYR A 77 -13.63 1.16 -32.75
CA TYR A 77 -13.86 2.59 -32.52
C TYR A 77 -12.87 3.50 -33.25
N VAL A 78 -11.67 3.01 -33.55
CA VAL A 78 -10.67 3.64 -34.40
C VAL A 78 -10.58 2.80 -35.65
N THR A 79 -11.41 3.15 -36.65
CA THR A 79 -11.45 2.38 -37.89
C THR A 79 -10.14 2.53 -38.66
N ALA A 80 -9.81 1.57 -39.53
CA ALA A 80 -8.62 1.67 -40.38
C ALA A 80 -8.60 2.94 -41.25
N GLN A 81 -9.77 3.46 -41.62
CA GLN A 81 -9.88 4.70 -42.40
C GLN A 81 -9.59 5.93 -41.54
N ASP A 82 -10.11 5.99 -40.31
CA ASP A 82 -9.82 7.08 -39.37
C ASP A 82 -8.34 7.08 -38.97
N ASP A 83 -7.79 5.89 -38.75
CA ASP A 83 -6.38 5.69 -38.40
C ASP A 83 -5.43 6.15 -39.51
N ALA A 84 -5.79 5.88 -40.77
CA ALA A 84 -5.02 6.36 -41.93
C ALA A 84 -5.20 7.85 -42.21
N ALA A 85 -6.35 8.43 -41.84
CA ALA A 85 -6.64 9.85 -42.04
C ALA A 85 -5.99 10.75 -40.96
N CYS A 86 -5.60 10.18 -39.81
CA CYS A 86 -4.99 10.89 -38.71
C CYS A 86 -3.45 10.73 -38.71
N SER A 87 -2.71 11.82 -38.83
CA SER A 87 -1.25 11.80 -38.70
C SER A 87 -0.82 12.35 -37.36
N ILE A 88 -0.18 11.51 -36.53
CA ILE A 88 0.45 11.94 -35.28
C ILE A 88 1.85 12.46 -35.60
N ASN A 89 2.15 13.70 -35.18
CA ASN A 89 3.40 14.36 -35.48
C ASN A 89 4.54 13.96 -34.52
N ALA A 90 5.79 14.10 -34.96
CA ALA A 90 6.98 13.76 -34.18
C ALA A 90 7.10 14.57 -32.88
N GLY A 91 6.64 15.82 -32.87
CA GLY A 91 6.62 16.66 -31.67
C GLY A 91 5.73 16.11 -30.55
N PHE A 92 4.56 15.54 -30.90
CA PHE A 92 3.69 14.86 -29.93
C PHE A 92 4.42 13.68 -29.29
N VAL A 93 5.03 12.81 -30.10
CA VAL A 93 5.75 11.63 -29.61
C VAL A 93 6.94 12.02 -28.74
N ARG A 94 7.68 13.07 -29.12
CA ARG A 94 8.79 13.60 -28.34
C ARG A 94 8.32 14.06 -26.95
N LEU A 95 7.24 14.84 -26.89
CA LEU A 95 6.66 15.32 -25.64
C LEU A 95 6.13 14.16 -24.79
N TRP A 96 5.39 13.23 -25.40
CA TRP A 96 4.82 12.06 -24.72
C TRP A 96 5.92 11.20 -24.09
N ASN A 97 6.98 10.90 -24.83
CA ASN A 97 8.11 10.12 -24.33
C ASN A 97 8.86 10.84 -23.20
N ALA A 98 9.06 12.16 -23.32
CA ALA A 98 9.67 12.95 -22.26
C ALA A 98 8.83 12.92 -20.98
N ALA A 99 7.50 13.07 -21.10
CA ALA A 99 6.58 12.97 -19.97
C ALA A 99 6.65 11.59 -19.30
N ASN A 100 6.62 10.52 -20.09
CA ASN A 100 6.70 9.15 -19.57
C ASN A 100 8.06 8.81 -18.95
N ALA A 101 9.14 9.43 -19.41
CA ALA A 101 10.48 9.28 -18.85
C ALA A 101 10.75 10.20 -17.65
N GLY A 102 9.86 11.15 -17.34
CA GLY A 102 10.14 12.22 -16.37
C GLY A 102 11.29 13.14 -16.81
N ALA A 103 11.54 13.23 -18.12
CA ALA A 103 12.65 13.98 -18.69
C ALA A 103 12.23 15.40 -19.07
N THR A 104 13.16 16.35 -18.97
CA THR A 104 12.97 17.71 -19.51
C THR A 104 13.12 17.70 -21.02
N ILE A 105 12.21 18.38 -21.71
CA ILE A 105 12.24 18.58 -23.16
C ILE A 105 12.87 19.94 -23.48
N SER A 106 13.63 20.03 -24.58
CA SER A 106 14.10 21.33 -25.10
C SER A 106 12.90 22.23 -25.39
N PRO A 107 12.93 23.52 -24.98
CA PRO A 107 11.81 24.45 -25.15
C PRO A 107 11.55 24.82 -26.61
N ASP A 108 12.47 24.48 -27.52
CA ASP A 108 12.40 24.86 -28.92
C ASP A 108 11.82 23.72 -29.77
N PRO A 109 10.52 23.78 -30.14
CA PRO A 109 10.00 22.94 -31.20
C PRO A 109 10.69 23.29 -32.52
N SER A 110 11.13 22.25 -33.23
CA SER A 110 11.81 22.38 -34.52
C SER A 110 10.84 22.06 -35.66
N GLY A 111 11.16 22.47 -36.89
CA GLY A 111 10.37 22.09 -38.07
C GLY A 111 10.24 20.57 -38.27
N ALA A 112 11.18 19.77 -37.72
CA ALA A 112 11.09 18.31 -37.75
C ALA A 112 9.94 17.77 -36.89
N ASP A 113 9.46 18.53 -35.89
CA ASP A 113 8.35 18.11 -35.02
C ASP A 113 7.01 18.08 -35.75
N ALA A 114 6.87 18.80 -36.87
CA ALA A 114 5.67 18.78 -37.70
C ALA A 114 5.60 17.53 -38.61
N ALA A 115 6.69 16.79 -38.76
CA ALA A 115 6.71 15.60 -39.62
C ALA A 115 5.88 14.46 -39.00
N PRO A 116 5.28 13.58 -39.82
CA PRO A 116 4.64 12.35 -39.35
C PRO A 116 5.61 11.48 -38.54
N SER A 117 5.17 11.01 -37.37
CA SER A 117 5.98 10.18 -36.48
C SER A 117 6.00 8.70 -36.85
N GLY A 118 5.02 8.24 -37.63
CA GLY A 118 4.77 6.82 -37.89
C GLY A 118 3.99 6.10 -36.79
N VAL A 119 3.66 6.77 -35.67
CA VAL A 119 2.74 6.26 -34.65
C VAL A 119 1.30 6.45 -35.14
N SER A 120 0.48 5.40 -35.05
CA SER A 120 -0.92 5.45 -35.46
C SER A 120 -1.84 5.97 -34.35
N LEU A 121 -3.04 6.42 -34.73
CA LEU A 121 -4.09 6.80 -33.79
C LEU A 121 -4.54 5.58 -32.97
N SER A 122 -4.63 4.41 -33.60
CA SER A 122 -4.98 3.15 -32.94
C SER A 122 -3.92 2.73 -31.90
N ASP A 123 -2.63 2.92 -32.18
CA ASP A 123 -1.55 2.64 -31.23
C ASP A 123 -1.65 3.55 -30.00
N THR A 124 -1.95 4.83 -30.22
CA THR A 124 -2.14 5.81 -29.13
C THR A 124 -3.36 5.49 -28.29
N ALA A 125 -4.48 5.11 -28.93
CA ALA A 125 -5.70 4.68 -28.23
C ALA A 125 -5.45 3.40 -27.40
N ALA A 126 -4.76 2.42 -27.97
CA ALA A 126 -4.39 1.20 -27.26
C ALA A 126 -3.43 1.48 -26.10
N GLN A 127 -2.47 2.39 -26.27
CA GLN A 127 -1.55 2.82 -25.22
C GLN A 127 -2.29 3.50 -24.07
N HIS A 128 -3.21 4.43 -24.37
CA HIS A 128 -4.04 5.07 -23.36
C HIS A 128 -4.88 4.05 -22.58
N ALA A 129 -5.47 3.05 -23.26
CA ALA A 129 -6.22 1.99 -22.59
C ALA A 129 -5.33 1.16 -21.64
N ARG A 130 -4.08 0.87 -22.02
CA ARG A 130 -3.09 0.19 -21.14
C ARG A 130 -2.75 1.04 -19.92
N GLU A 131 -2.47 2.32 -20.11
CA GLU A 131 -2.12 3.25 -19.04
C GLU A 131 -3.27 3.44 -18.06
N ALA A 132 -4.49 3.67 -18.56
CA ALA A 132 -5.68 3.77 -17.71
C ALA A 132 -5.94 2.48 -16.91
N THR A 133 -5.71 1.32 -17.52
CA THR A 133 -5.83 0.01 -16.84
C THR A 133 -4.80 -0.11 -15.72
N TYR A 134 -3.54 0.24 -15.98
CA TYR A 134 -2.47 0.21 -14.98
C TYR A 134 -2.77 1.13 -13.81
N THR A 135 -3.20 2.37 -14.08
CA THR A 135 -3.57 3.34 -13.03
C THR A 135 -4.68 2.80 -12.14
N ARG A 136 -5.74 2.23 -12.71
CA ARG A 136 -6.83 1.63 -11.92
C ARG A 136 -6.36 0.45 -11.06
N GLN A 137 -5.41 -0.35 -11.55
CA GLN A 137 -4.83 -1.43 -10.73
C GLN A 137 -4.01 -0.88 -9.57
N LEU A 138 -3.28 0.22 -9.78
CA LEU A 138 -2.51 0.89 -8.74
C LEU A 138 -3.44 1.51 -7.69
N GLU A 139 -4.54 2.14 -8.11
CA GLU A 139 -5.58 2.66 -7.22
C GLU A 139 -6.11 1.56 -6.28
N GLU A 140 -6.46 0.39 -6.82
CA GLU A 140 -6.93 -0.74 -6.00
C GLU A 140 -5.88 -1.27 -5.02
N GLN A 141 -4.60 -1.26 -5.40
CA GLN A 141 -3.52 -1.64 -4.49
C GLN A 141 -3.34 -0.62 -3.36
N VAL A 142 -3.45 0.68 -3.65
CA VAL A 142 -3.38 1.74 -2.64
C VAL A 142 -4.58 1.69 -1.70
N ILE A 143 -5.79 1.48 -2.22
CA ILE A 143 -7.00 1.27 -1.42
C ILE A 143 -6.81 0.03 -0.53
N GLY A 144 -6.34 -1.08 -1.08
CA GLY A 144 -6.02 -2.28 -0.30
C GLY A 144 -5.01 -2.01 0.82
N LEU A 145 -3.95 -1.25 0.55
CA LEU A 145 -2.99 -0.86 1.58
C LEU A 145 -3.62 -0.01 2.68
N GLN A 146 -4.47 0.95 2.32
CA GLN A 146 -5.20 1.79 3.28
C GLN A 146 -6.14 0.94 4.15
N ASP A 147 -6.90 0.04 3.53
CA ASP A 147 -7.79 -0.90 4.23
C ASP A 147 -7.01 -1.79 5.22
N ALA A 148 -5.83 -2.28 4.81
CA ALA A 148 -4.95 -3.08 5.66
C ALA A 148 -4.49 -2.28 6.89
N ILE A 149 -3.98 -1.06 6.68
CA ILE A 149 -3.51 -0.20 7.78
C ILE A 149 -4.65 0.11 8.73
N GLN A 150 -5.80 0.54 8.22
CA GLN A 150 -6.97 0.88 9.03
C GLN A 150 -7.46 -0.34 9.82
N GLY A 151 -7.54 -1.51 9.19
CA GLY A 151 -7.96 -2.74 9.85
C GLY A 151 -7.00 -3.18 10.96
N VAL A 152 -5.68 -3.12 10.74
CA VAL A 152 -4.69 -3.46 11.77
C VAL A 152 -4.74 -2.48 12.94
N LEU A 153 -4.89 -1.18 12.67
CA LEU A 153 -5.06 -0.17 13.71
C LEU A 153 -6.34 -0.39 14.52
N ALA A 154 -7.44 -0.80 13.88
CA ALA A 154 -8.69 -1.14 14.56
C ALA A 154 -8.53 -2.37 15.48
N VAL A 155 -7.82 -3.41 15.01
CA VAL A 155 -7.48 -4.58 15.84
C VAL A 155 -6.64 -4.17 17.05
N ALA A 156 -5.60 -3.35 16.86
CA ALA A 156 -4.76 -2.86 17.94
C ALA A 156 -5.54 -2.02 18.96
N ALA A 157 -6.41 -1.12 18.49
CA ALA A 157 -7.26 -0.30 19.35
C ALA A 157 -8.29 -1.13 20.12
N ALA A 158 -8.78 -2.24 19.54
CA ALA A 158 -9.68 -3.16 20.22
C ALA A 158 -8.93 -4.00 21.29
N ALA A 159 -7.73 -4.47 20.97
CA ALA A 159 -6.90 -5.24 21.89
C ALA A 159 -6.47 -4.42 23.11
N ALA A 160 -6.15 -3.13 22.92
CA ALA A 160 -5.74 -2.23 24.01
C ALA A 160 -6.87 -1.88 25.02
N LYS A 161 -8.13 -2.21 24.71
CA LYS A 161 -9.28 -1.99 25.59
C LYS A 161 -9.63 -3.22 26.45
N GLN A 162 -8.97 -4.36 26.20
CA GLN A 162 -9.14 -5.62 26.94
C GLN A 162 -8.13 -5.68 28.08
#